data_AF-A0A944ZGF6-F1
#
_entry.id   AF-A0A944ZGF6-F1
#
_cell.length_a   1.000
_cell.length_b   1.000
_cell.length_c   1.000
_cell.angle_alpha   90.00
_cell.angle_beta   90.00
_cell.angle_gamma   90.00
#
_symmetry.space_group_name_H-M   'P 1'
#
loop_
_entity.id
_entity.type
_entity.pdbx_description
1 polymer ?
#
loop_
_entity_poly.entity_id
_entity_poly.type
_entity_poly.pdbx_seq_one_letter_code
_entity_poly.pdbx_strand_id
1 'polypeptide(L)'
;MKWAKITSLCLTTLALFLSGCATDNGDSVGLNIGPQISSFFDSKSEAVVDENKIKLDVIIPVFDPGLSEEGSNYEEEGIWPELRRAEANRFAFMLKKAMENTEAFGAVRVTPDHTATGDLYVLGKIIESDGDDVEIEIKVVDISGRHWFTRSFDHDVDSSYYKSIRNKGKDPYTPMFEEAANRVALELEDYENTQFEKITRIAEVRFGVNMSEDAFSKMLTIKNGVATLISFPSEDDPMLNRTRAVRVRDQIFVDDLQETYRAFNVQMEPSYLVWQE
;
A
#
# COMPACT_ATOMS: atom_id res chain seq x y z
N MET A 1 -14.50 38.22 -81.98
CA MET A 1 -15.87 38.66 -82.32
C MET A 1 -16.77 37.43 -82.29
N LYS A 2 -17.71 37.38 -81.32
CA LYS A 2 -18.82 36.40 -81.17
C LYS A 2 -18.44 34.92 -80.89
N TRP A 3 -19.10 34.13 -80.04
CA TRP A 3 -19.98 34.27 -78.87
C TRP A 3 -20.02 32.87 -78.19
N ALA A 4 -20.42 32.87 -76.92
CA ALA A 4 -20.57 31.79 -75.93
C ALA A 4 -21.11 30.40 -76.34
N LYS A 5 -20.91 29.45 -75.39
CA LYS A 5 -21.69 28.26 -74.97
C LYS A 5 -20.84 26.96 -75.04
N ILE A 6 -20.83 25.99 -74.11
CA ILE A 6 -21.86 25.49 -73.17
C ILE A 6 -21.21 24.46 -72.19
N THR A 7 -21.67 24.47 -70.94
CA THR A 7 -21.86 23.36 -69.95
C THR A 7 -20.78 22.34 -69.57
N SER A 8 -20.50 22.31 -68.25
CA SER A 8 -20.69 21.17 -67.32
C SER A 8 -20.24 19.77 -67.75
N LEU A 9 -19.12 19.28 -67.18
CA LEU A 9 -19.06 17.89 -66.71
C LEU A 9 -18.10 17.76 -65.52
N CYS A 10 -18.64 17.11 -64.50
CA CYS A 10 -18.08 16.74 -63.22
C CYS A 10 -16.93 15.72 -63.36
N LEU A 11 -15.78 16.00 -62.74
CA LEU A 11 -14.87 14.94 -62.25
C LEU A 11 -14.04 15.50 -61.08
N THR A 12 -14.65 15.48 -59.90
CA THR A 12 -14.01 15.86 -58.64
C THR A 12 -12.95 14.83 -58.26
N THR A 13 -11.71 15.32 -58.22
CA THR A 13 -10.51 14.71 -57.67
C THR A 13 -10.67 14.39 -56.18
N LEU A 14 -10.41 13.14 -55.82
CA LEU A 14 -10.35 12.64 -54.45
C LEU A 14 -9.02 13.06 -53.81
N ALA A 15 -9.05 14.09 -52.96
CA ALA A 15 -7.92 14.47 -52.10
C ALA A 15 -8.10 13.84 -50.71
N LEU A 16 -7.21 12.89 -50.37
CA LEU A 16 -7.06 12.33 -49.04
C LEU A 16 -6.41 13.39 -48.12
N PHE A 17 -7.22 14.05 -47.30
CA PHE A 17 -6.73 14.79 -46.14
C PHE A 17 -6.67 13.85 -44.94
N LEU A 18 -5.45 13.56 -44.49
CA LEU A 18 -5.17 13.06 -43.15
C LEU A 18 -5.55 14.16 -42.16
N SER A 19 -6.49 13.87 -41.26
CA SER A 19 -6.81 14.71 -40.10
C SER A 19 -6.73 13.82 -38.87
N GLY A 20 -5.87 14.19 -37.93
CA GLY A 20 -5.61 13.46 -36.70
C GLY A 20 -6.85 13.43 -35.80
N CYS A 21 -7.00 12.33 -35.05
CA CYS A 21 -7.94 12.28 -33.94
C CYS A 21 -7.43 13.19 -32.82
N ALA A 22 -8.14 14.29 -32.60
CA ALA A 22 -8.15 14.95 -31.31
C ALA A 22 -8.99 14.10 -30.36
N THR A 23 -8.43 13.76 -29.20
CA THR A 23 -9.16 13.17 -28.08
C THR A 23 -10.03 14.26 -27.46
N ASP A 24 -11.34 14.15 -27.64
CA ASP A 24 -12.33 14.95 -26.92
C ASP A 24 -12.85 14.12 -25.74
N ASN A 25 -12.56 14.59 -24.53
CA ASN A 25 -13.20 14.14 -23.30
C ASN A 25 -14.48 14.95 -23.15
N GLY A 26 -15.63 14.26 -23.13
CA GLY A 26 -16.91 14.84 -22.70
C GLY A 26 -18.02 14.73 -23.75
N ASP A 27 -18.77 13.64 -23.71
CA ASP A 27 -20.17 13.71 -23.28
C ASP A 27 -20.79 12.30 -23.34
N SER A 28 -21.44 11.97 -22.24
CA SER A 28 -22.14 10.72 -22.00
C SER A 28 -23.20 10.42 -23.06
N VAL A 29 -22.92 9.48 -23.95
CA VAL A 29 -23.97 8.71 -24.66
C VAL A 29 -24.01 7.30 -24.07
N GLY A 30 -24.30 7.24 -22.77
CA GLY A 30 -24.68 6.00 -22.11
C GLY A 30 -26.16 5.78 -22.29
N LEU A 31 -26.55 4.70 -22.97
CA LEU A 31 -27.93 4.21 -22.96
C LEU A 31 -28.37 3.99 -21.50
N ASN A 32 -29.32 4.80 -21.03
CA ASN A 32 -29.82 4.82 -19.65
C ASN A 32 -30.89 3.74 -19.38
N ILE A 33 -30.91 2.66 -20.18
CA ILE A 33 -31.92 1.61 -20.12
C ILE A 33 -31.26 0.27 -20.45
N GLY A 34 -31.38 -0.70 -19.53
CA GLY A 34 -30.85 -2.06 -19.67
C GLY A 34 -29.71 -2.36 -18.69
N PRO A 35 -29.35 -3.66 -18.51
CA PRO A 35 -28.20 -4.04 -17.70
C PRO A 35 -26.94 -3.42 -18.30
N GLN A 36 -26.19 -2.73 -17.46
CA GLN A 36 -24.91 -2.12 -17.84
C GLN A 36 -23.90 -3.22 -18.21
N ILE A 37 -23.00 -2.90 -19.13
CA ILE A 37 -21.94 -3.83 -19.54
C ILE A 37 -20.97 -3.98 -18.36
N SER A 38 -20.59 -5.21 -18.00
CA SER A 38 -19.74 -5.51 -16.83
C SER A 38 -18.38 -4.81 -16.88
N SER A 39 -17.90 -4.43 -18.07
CA SER A 39 -16.67 -3.65 -18.27
C SER A 39 -16.75 -2.18 -17.83
N PHE A 40 -17.95 -1.66 -17.52
CA PHE A 40 -18.12 -0.33 -16.92
C PHE A 40 -17.98 -0.34 -15.40
N PHE A 41 -17.97 -1.53 -14.78
CA PHE A 41 -17.44 -1.66 -13.44
C PHE A 41 -15.93 -1.81 -13.60
N ASP A 42 -15.19 -0.73 -13.34
CA ASP A 42 -13.84 -0.89 -12.81
C ASP A 42 -14.01 -1.57 -11.46
N SER A 43 -14.17 -2.90 -11.48
CA SER A 43 -14.28 -3.68 -10.26
C SER A 43 -12.92 -3.53 -9.59
N LYS A 44 -12.88 -2.88 -8.41
CA LYS A 44 -11.75 -3.01 -7.50
C LYS A 44 -11.42 -4.50 -7.43
N SER A 45 -10.35 -4.90 -8.12
CA SER A 45 -9.98 -6.30 -8.24
C SER A 45 -9.65 -6.80 -6.85
N GLU A 46 -10.34 -7.83 -6.37
CA GLU A 46 -9.93 -8.51 -5.14
C GLU A 46 -8.70 -9.36 -5.45
N ALA A 47 -7.69 -9.31 -4.59
CA ALA A 47 -6.48 -10.09 -4.74
C ALA A 47 -6.77 -11.58 -4.64
N VAL A 48 -6.21 -12.37 -5.55
CA VAL A 48 -6.31 -13.82 -5.54
C VAL A 48 -5.16 -14.39 -4.72
N VAL A 49 -5.49 -14.95 -3.55
CA VAL A 49 -4.51 -15.58 -2.67
C VAL A 49 -4.16 -16.98 -3.18
N ASP A 50 -2.93 -17.16 -3.67
CA ASP A 50 -2.39 -18.48 -3.99
C ASP A 50 -1.78 -19.12 -2.74
N GLU A 51 -2.40 -20.20 -2.26
CA GLU A 51 -1.95 -20.97 -1.09
C GLU A 51 -0.54 -21.57 -1.25
N ASN A 52 -0.08 -21.80 -2.47
CA ASN A 52 1.26 -22.34 -2.74
C ASN A 52 2.34 -21.25 -2.79
N LYS A 53 1.94 -19.98 -2.68
CA LYS A 53 2.85 -18.86 -2.72
C LYS A 53 3.54 -18.69 -1.38
N ILE A 54 4.85 -18.44 -1.41
CA ILE A 54 5.61 -18.10 -0.22
C ILE A 54 5.04 -16.82 0.35
N LYS A 55 4.65 -16.88 1.62
CA LYS A 55 4.10 -15.73 2.33
C LYS A 55 5.24 -14.90 2.91
N LEU A 56 5.27 -13.61 2.59
CA LEU A 56 6.28 -12.67 3.07
C LEU A 56 5.85 -12.10 4.43
N ASP A 57 6.80 -12.00 5.37
CA ASP A 57 6.58 -11.31 6.64
C ASP A 57 6.58 -9.79 6.43
N VAL A 58 5.56 -9.11 6.95
CA VAL A 58 5.34 -7.68 6.75
C VAL A 58 5.61 -6.89 8.03
N ILE A 59 6.34 -5.80 7.90
CA ILE A 59 6.55 -4.79 8.94
C ILE A 59 5.80 -3.53 8.55
N ILE A 60 4.94 -3.06 9.46
CA ILE A 60 4.20 -1.81 9.36
C ILE A 60 4.72 -0.90 10.48
N PRO A 61 5.67 -0.01 10.21
CA PRO A 61 6.04 1.01 11.18
C PRO A 61 4.83 1.86 11.55
N VAL A 62 4.83 2.41 12.77
CA VAL A 62 3.90 3.49 13.14
C VAL A 62 3.94 4.55 12.04
N PHE A 63 2.77 5.01 11.60
CA PHE A 63 2.70 5.91 10.46
C PHE A 63 3.41 7.23 10.76
N ASP A 64 3.90 7.88 9.70
CA ASP A 64 4.26 9.29 9.79
C ASP A 64 2.95 10.09 10.00
N PRO A 65 2.83 10.88 11.10
CA PRO A 65 1.64 11.66 11.37
C PRO A 65 1.44 12.82 10.37
N GLY A 66 2.40 13.10 9.47
CA GLY A 66 2.30 14.18 8.50
C GLY A 66 2.49 15.57 9.10
N LEU A 67 3.00 15.64 10.34
CA LEU A 67 3.24 16.88 11.06
C LEU A 67 4.58 17.49 10.62
N SER A 68 4.57 18.73 10.13
CA SER A 68 5.79 19.48 9.79
C SER A 68 6.58 19.90 11.06
N GLU A 69 7.91 19.75 11.08
CA GLU A 69 8.71 20.20 12.25
C GLU A 69 8.69 21.73 12.44
N GLU A 70 8.35 22.49 11.40
CA GLU A 70 8.40 23.96 11.38
C GLU A 70 7.13 24.62 11.93
N GLY A 71 6.16 23.84 12.42
CA GLY A 71 4.95 24.37 13.01
C GLY A 71 4.19 25.26 12.03
N SER A 72 3.81 24.70 10.88
CA SER A 72 2.69 25.26 10.13
C SER A 72 1.49 25.36 11.08
N ASN A 73 0.67 26.39 10.90
CA ASN A 73 -0.26 26.89 11.92
C ASN A 73 -1.39 25.86 12.14
N TYR A 74 -1.12 24.80 12.91
CA TYR A 74 -2.00 23.64 13.03
C TYR A 74 -3.39 24.01 13.53
N GLU A 75 -3.50 25.08 14.33
CA GLU A 75 -4.78 25.64 14.73
C GLU A 75 -5.59 26.19 13.54
N GLU A 76 -4.95 26.83 12.56
CA GLU A 76 -5.59 27.31 11.33
C GLU A 76 -5.94 26.16 10.38
N GLU A 77 -5.15 25.08 10.40
CA GLU A 77 -5.38 23.85 9.62
C GLU A 77 -6.33 22.86 10.31
N GLY A 78 -6.81 23.16 11.53
CA GLY A 78 -7.68 22.26 12.29
C GLY A 78 -7.01 20.95 12.74
N ILE A 79 -5.67 20.90 12.76
CA ILE A 79 -4.91 19.69 13.11
C ILE A 79 -4.61 19.70 14.61
N TRP A 80 -4.97 18.62 15.30
CA TRP A 80 -4.53 18.38 16.69
C TRP A 80 -3.33 17.43 16.69
N PRO A 81 -2.10 17.90 16.99
CA PRO A 81 -0.90 17.07 16.86
C PRO A 81 -0.91 15.80 17.70
N GLU A 82 -1.43 15.86 18.93
CA GLU A 82 -1.50 14.67 19.80
C GLU A 82 -2.50 13.65 19.27
N LEU A 83 -3.61 14.11 18.71
CA LEU A 83 -4.56 13.23 18.04
C LEU A 83 -3.90 12.59 16.83
N ARG A 84 -3.24 13.37 15.98
CA ARG A 84 -2.59 12.86 14.76
C ARG A 84 -1.49 11.82 15.07
N ARG A 85 -0.74 11.97 16.16
CA ARG A 85 0.20 10.94 16.65
C ARG A 85 -0.50 9.69 17.19
N ALA A 86 -1.66 9.84 17.82
CA ALA A 86 -2.48 8.71 18.25
C ALA A 86 -3.06 7.97 17.02
N GLU A 87 -3.54 8.71 16.02
CA GLU A 87 -4.00 8.19 14.73
C GLU A 87 -2.90 7.42 14.02
N ALA A 88 -1.66 7.91 14.02
CA ALA A 88 -0.54 7.19 13.42
C ALA A 88 -0.35 5.77 13.99
N ASN A 89 -0.55 5.59 15.30
CA ASN A 89 -0.52 4.28 15.95
C ASN A 89 -1.78 3.45 15.63
N ARG A 90 -2.96 4.10 15.60
CA ARG A 90 -4.22 3.45 15.25
C ARG A 90 -4.21 2.95 13.81
N PHE A 91 -3.83 3.79 12.86
CA PHE A 91 -3.85 3.51 11.42
C PHE A 91 -2.90 2.38 11.06
N ALA A 92 -1.69 2.35 11.66
CA ALA A 92 -0.78 1.21 11.49
C ALA A 92 -1.42 -0.11 11.96
N PHE A 93 -2.12 -0.10 13.09
CA PHE A 93 -2.82 -1.29 13.59
C PHE A 93 -4.06 -1.67 12.76
N MET A 94 -4.81 -0.68 12.27
CA MET A 94 -5.96 -0.92 11.38
C MET A 94 -5.51 -1.52 10.05
N LEU A 95 -4.41 -1.00 9.47
CA LEU A 95 -3.80 -1.58 8.27
C LEU A 95 -3.27 -3.00 8.54
N LYS A 96 -2.63 -3.24 9.70
CA LYS A 96 -2.23 -4.60 10.11
C LYS A 96 -3.41 -5.55 10.05
N LYS A 97 -4.53 -5.22 10.70
CA LYS A 97 -5.74 -6.08 10.70
C LYS A 97 -6.25 -6.31 9.27
N ALA A 98 -6.29 -5.27 8.45
CA ALA A 98 -6.74 -5.38 7.06
C ALA A 98 -5.83 -6.31 6.25
N MET A 99 -4.51 -6.21 6.41
CA MET A 99 -3.54 -7.10 5.76
C MET A 99 -3.60 -8.54 6.29
N GLU A 100 -3.80 -8.75 7.59
CA GLU A 100 -4.00 -10.09 8.15
C GLU A 100 -5.26 -10.75 7.57
N ASN A 101 -6.34 -9.97 7.40
CA ASN A 101 -7.60 -10.45 6.83
C ASN A 101 -7.52 -10.83 5.34
N THR A 102 -6.52 -10.34 4.59
CA THR A 102 -6.34 -10.80 3.20
C THR A 102 -5.76 -12.21 3.13
N GLU A 103 -5.19 -12.72 4.23
CA GLU A 103 -4.51 -14.03 4.30
C GLU A 103 -3.34 -14.21 3.31
N ALA A 104 -2.96 -13.16 2.58
CA ALA A 104 -1.92 -13.19 1.55
C ALA A 104 -0.49 -13.15 2.11
N PHE A 105 -0.35 -12.71 3.36
CA PHE A 105 0.94 -12.43 4.00
C PHE A 105 1.28 -13.45 5.08
N GLY A 106 2.56 -13.45 5.47
CA GLY A 106 3.04 -14.21 6.61
C GLY A 106 2.62 -13.53 7.91
N ALA A 107 3.56 -13.34 8.82
CA ALA A 107 3.29 -12.51 9.98
C ALA A 107 3.29 -11.03 9.60
N VAL A 108 2.22 -10.31 9.96
CA VAL A 108 2.11 -8.85 9.82
C VAL A 108 2.31 -8.23 11.19
N ARG A 109 3.28 -7.33 11.34
CA ARG A 109 3.65 -6.76 12.63
C ARG A 109 3.71 -5.25 12.58
N VAL A 110 3.15 -4.59 13.60
CA VAL A 110 3.37 -3.15 13.82
C VAL A 110 4.62 -2.95 14.64
N THR A 111 5.45 -1.99 14.25
CA THR A 111 6.72 -1.69 14.93
C THR A 111 6.90 -0.18 15.15
N PRO A 112 7.75 0.25 16.11
CA PRO A 112 7.96 1.68 16.33
C PRO A 112 8.54 2.40 15.11
N ASP A 113 9.40 1.72 14.36
CA ASP A 113 10.07 2.22 13.17
C ASP A 113 10.34 1.08 12.16
N HIS A 114 11.07 1.39 11.09
CA HIS A 114 11.42 0.47 10.01
C HIS A 114 12.70 -0.35 10.27
N THR A 115 13.26 -0.34 11.48
CA THR A 115 14.52 -1.03 11.79
C THR A 115 14.33 -2.52 12.10
N ALA A 116 13.12 -2.92 12.49
CA ALA A 116 12.77 -4.33 12.67
C ALA A 116 12.94 -5.11 11.37
N THR A 117 13.34 -6.38 11.48
CA THR A 117 13.59 -7.21 10.30
C THR A 117 12.29 -7.83 9.80
N GLY A 118 11.94 -7.53 8.55
CA GLY A 118 10.87 -8.19 7.80
C GLY A 118 11.28 -8.45 6.36
N ASP A 119 10.38 -9.04 5.59
CA ASP A 119 10.57 -9.25 4.16
C ASP A 119 10.03 -8.06 3.35
N LEU A 120 8.90 -7.49 3.79
CA LEU A 120 8.23 -6.34 3.20
C LEU A 120 7.99 -5.24 4.25
N TYR A 121 8.14 -3.99 3.84
CA TYR A 121 7.88 -2.81 4.65
C TYR A 121 6.77 -1.99 4.01
N VAL A 122 5.69 -1.78 4.76
CA VAL A 122 4.55 -0.97 4.35
C VAL A 122 4.56 0.31 5.20
N LEU A 123 5.12 1.37 4.62
CA LEU A 123 5.31 2.66 5.27
C LEU A 123 4.07 3.51 5.00
N GLY A 124 3.36 3.91 6.06
CA GLY A 124 2.21 4.81 5.94
C GLY A 124 2.54 6.23 6.37
N LYS A 125 1.91 7.19 5.71
CA LYS A 125 1.89 8.60 6.10
C LYS A 125 0.45 9.11 6.07
N ILE A 126 0.03 9.80 7.11
CA ILE A 126 -1.26 10.48 7.14
C ILE A 126 -1.13 11.78 6.35
N ILE A 127 -1.92 11.92 5.30
CA ILE A 127 -2.04 13.16 4.52
C ILE A 127 -3.14 14.02 5.14
N GLU A 128 -4.32 13.42 5.35
CA GLU A 128 -5.52 14.09 5.85
C GLU A 128 -6.31 13.18 6.80
N SER A 129 -6.96 13.78 7.81
CA SER A 129 -7.88 13.09 8.74
C SER A 129 -8.62 14.15 9.56
N ASP A 130 -9.90 14.36 9.27
CA ASP A 130 -10.73 15.37 9.95
C ASP A 130 -12.14 14.92 10.36
N GLY A 131 -12.45 13.63 10.23
CA GLY A 131 -13.72 13.00 10.66
C GLY A 131 -14.67 12.74 9.49
N ASP A 132 -14.63 13.62 8.48
CA ASP A 132 -15.39 13.49 7.24
C ASP A 132 -14.49 12.90 6.15
N ASP A 133 -13.28 13.42 6.00
CA ASP A 133 -12.33 13.01 4.97
C ASP A 133 -11.05 12.42 5.60
N VAL A 134 -10.54 11.34 4.99
CA VAL A 134 -9.26 10.72 5.39
C VAL A 134 -8.46 10.35 4.16
N GLU A 135 -7.16 10.68 4.17
CA GLU A 135 -6.21 10.28 3.14
C GLU A 135 -4.90 9.77 3.77
N ILE A 136 -4.45 8.59 3.32
CA ILE A 136 -3.14 8.04 3.66
C ILE A 136 -2.32 7.77 2.41
N GLU A 137 -1.02 8.06 2.47
CA GLU A 137 -0.04 7.59 1.49
C GLU A 137 0.60 6.30 2.00
N ILE A 138 0.59 5.24 1.18
CA ILE A 138 1.28 3.98 1.45
C ILE A 138 2.44 3.83 0.48
N LYS A 139 3.63 3.58 1.02
CA LYS A 139 4.84 3.21 0.28
C LYS A 139 5.28 1.80 0.65
N VAL A 140 5.43 0.95 -0.36
CA VAL A 140 5.85 -0.45 -0.18
C VAL A 140 7.27 -0.64 -0.69
N VAL A 141 8.12 -1.22 0.17
CA VAL A 141 9.53 -1.49 -0.12
C VAL A 141 9.88 -2.87 0.42
N ASP A 142 10.59 -3.70 -0.35
CA ASP A 142 11.09 -4.97 0.16
C ASP A 142 12.41 -4.81 0.94
N ILE A 143 12.78 -5.86 1.67
CA ILE A 143 14.04 -5.94 2.42
C ILE A 143 15.30 -5.83 1.54
N SER A 144 15.20 -5.93 0.21
CA SER A 144 16.32 -5.63 -0.68
C SER A 144 16.51 -4.12 -0.84
N GLY A 145 15.55 -3.30 -0.45
CA GLY A 145 15.53 -1.85 -0.71
C GLY A 145 14.89 -1.49 -2.04
N ARG A 146 14.25 -2.45 -2.74
CA ARG A 146 13.51 -2.17 -3.96
C ARG A 146 12.13 -1.62 -3.58
N HIS A 147 11.83 -0.45 -4.14
CA HIS A 147 10.51 0.15 -4.10
C HIS A 147 9.56 -0.59 -5.05
N TRP A 148 8.37 -0.92 -4.56
CA TRP A 148 7.32 -1.56 -5.36
C TRP A 148 6.35 -0.49 -5.88
N PHE A 149 5.75 0.27 -4.97
CA PHE A 149 4.89 1.40 -5.32
C PHE A 149 4.74 2.40 -4.18
N THR A 150 4.28 3.60 -4.53
CA THR A 150 3.73 4.59 -3.60
C THR A 150 2.35 4.98 -4.13
N ARG A 151 1.33 4.97 -3.28
CA ARG A 151 -0.05 5.28 -3.66
C ARG A 151 -0.82 5.90 -2.50
N SER A 152 -1.64 6.90 -2.79
CA SER A 152 -2.63 7.44 -1.86
C SER A 152 -3.92 6.63 -1.87
N PHE A 153 -4.56 6.56 -0.71
CA PHE A 153 -5.88 5.98 -0.49
C PHE A 153 -6.68 6.98 0.32
N ASP A 154 -7.82 7.39 -0.24
CA ASP A 154 -8.76 8.32 0.35
C ASP A 154 -10.10 7.64 0.67
N HIS A 155 -10.84 8.22 1.62
CA HIS A 155 -12.22 7.83 1.89
C HIS A 155 -13.03 8.99 2.46
N ASP A 156 -14.16 9.28 1.82
CA ASP A 156 -15.13 10.25 2.31
C ASP A 156 -16.23 9.54 3.11
N VAL A 157 -16.51 10.04 4.32
CA VAL A 157 -17.52 9.50 5.22
C VAL A 157 -18.80 10.32 5.10
N ASP A 158 -19.84 9.71 4.53
CA ASP A 158 -21.14 10.37 4.44
C ASP A 158 -21.73 10.63 5.85
N SER A 159 -22.23 11.84 6.11
CA SER A 159 -22.84 12.22 7.40
C SER A 159 -23.99 11.31 7.88
N SER A 160 -24.61 10.52 7.00
CA SER A 160 -25.62 9.51 7.35
C SER A 160 -25.02 8.25 7.95
N TYR A 161 -23.71 8.00 7.76
CA TYR A 161 -22.97 6.88 8.36
C TYR A 161 -23.14 6.88 9.88
N TYR A 162 -22.90 8.02 10.52
CA TYR A 162 -23.01 8.21 11.97
C TYR A 162 -24.44 8.11 12.50
N LYS A 163 -25.45 8.44 11.67
CA LYS A 163 -26.87 8.34 12.05
C LYS A 163 -27.41 6.91 11.95
N SER A 164 -26.70 6.02 11.25
CA SER A 164 -27.13 4.65 11.00
C SER A 164 -26.85 3.74 12.19
N ILE A 165 -27.89 3.19 12.81
CA ILE A 165 -27.78 2.19 13.89
C ILE A 165 -26.95 0.96 13.45
N ARG A 166 -26.91 0.65 12.15
CA ARG A 166 -26.13 -0.49 11.60
C ARG A 166 -24.63 -0.27 11.62
N ASN A 167 -24.20 0.99 11.70
CA ASN A 167 -22.79 1.39 11.70
C ASN A 167 -22.29 1.68 13.10
N LYS A 168 -23.15 1.61 14.12
CA LYS A 168 -22.77 1.85 15.51
C LYS A 168 -21.61 0.93 15.93
N GLY A 169 -20.50 1.54 16.34
CA GLY A 169 -19.30 0.83 16.78
C GLY A 169 -18.41 0.31 15.65
N LYS A 170 -18.70 0.63 14.39
CA LYS A 170 -17.82 0.37 13.25
C LYS A 170 -16.99 1.61 12.97
N ASP A 171 -15.73 1.41 12.60
CA ASP A 171 -14.87 2.50 12.18
C ASP A 171 -15.18 2.87 10.71
N PRO A 172 -15.57 4.13 10.44
CA PRO A 172 -15.90 4.57 9.09
C PRO A 172 -14.71 4.50 8.13
N TYR A 173 -13.47 4.58 8.62
CA TYR A 173 -12.26 4.56 7.79
C TYR A 173 -11.82 3.14 7.39
N THR A 174 -12.49 2.09 7.89
CA THR A 174 -12.18 0.69 7.57
C THR A 174 -12.01 0.40 6.07
N PRO A 175 -12.87 0.91 5.16
CA PRO A 175 -12.76 0.63 3.72
C PRO A 175 -11.43 1.09 3.10
N MET A 176 -10.86 2.21 3.57
CA MET A 176 -9.58 2.72 3.11
C MET A 176 -8.44 1.74 3.41
N PHE A 177 -8.41 1.19 4.63
CA PHE A 177 -7.39 0.20 5.03
C PHE A 177 -7.55 -1.13 4.30
N GLU A 178 -8.78 -1.58 4.09
CA GLU A 178 -9.09 -2.78 3.30
C GLU A 178 -8.63 -2.61 1.84
N GLU A 179 -8.88 -1.45 1.24
CA GLU A 179 -8.41 -1.14 -0.11
C GLU A 179 -6.88 -1.09 -0.20
N ALA A 180 -6.23 -0.44 0.77
CA ALA A 180 -4.77 -0.40 0.83
C ALA A 180 -4.17 -1.81 0.98
N ALA A 181 -4.69 -2.62 1.90
CA ALA A 181 -4.25 -4.01 2.11
C ALA A 181 -4.45 -4.87 0.85
N ASN A 182 -5.61 -4.77 0.21
CA ASN A 182 -5.91 -5.47 -1.04
C ASN A 182 -4.95 -5.03 -2.16
N ARG A 183 -4.63 -3.74 -2.26
CA ARG A 183 -3.66 -3.25 -3.25
C ARG A 183 -2.27 -3.84 -3.06
N VAL A 184 -1.80 -3.97 -1.82
CA VAL A 184 -0.52 -4.64 -1.52
C VAL A 184 -0.60 -6.13 -1.89
N ALA A 185 -1.73 -6.78 -1.62
CA ALA A 185 -1.92 -8.19 -1.97
C ALA A 185 -1.95 -8.43 -3.49
N LEU A 186 -2.59 -7.55 -4.26
CA LEU A 186 -2.57 -7.59 -5.73
C LEU A 186 -1.14 -7.51 -6.28
N GLU A 187 -0.28 -6.67 -5.69
CA GLU A 187 1.11 -6.58 -6.12
C GLU A 187 1.88 -7.88 -5.92
N LEU A 188 1.49 -8.73 -4.97
CA LEU A 188 2.12 -10.03 -4.81
C LEU A 188 1.89 -10.92 -6.03
N GLU A 189 0.76 -10.79 -6.75
CA GLU A 189 0.40 -11.65 -7.89
C GLU A 189 1.44 -11.58 -9.01
N ASP A 190 2.06 -10.42 -9.22
CA ASP A 190 3.06 -10.18 -10.26
C ASP A 190 4.43 -10.83 -10.00
N TYR A 191 4.64 -11.39 -8.79
CA TYR A 191 5.91 -12.01 -8.41
C TYR A 191 5.83 -13.54 -8.39
N GLU A 192 6.92 -14.18 -8.81
CA GLU A 192 7.07 -15.64 -8.72
C GLU A 192 7.64 -16.07 -7.37
N ASN A 193 7.40 -17.32 -6.96
CA ASN A 193 7.97 -17.88 -5.72
C ASN A 193 9.50 -17.76 -5.65
N THR A 194 10.20 -17.91 -6.78
CA THR A 194 11.67 -17.74 -6.82
C THR A 194 12.13 -16.32 -6.46
N GLN A 195 11.30 -15.31 -6.72
CA GLN A 195 11.59 -13.94 -6.31
C GLN A 195 11.34 -13.76 -4.81
N PHE A 196 10.28 -14.37 -4.27
CA PHE A 196 10.00 -14.36 -2.83
C PHE A 196 11.08 -15.10 -2.04
N GLU A 197 11.53 -16.28 -2.48
CA GLU A 197 12.68 -16.97 -1.89
C GLU A 197 13.93 -16.07 -1.83
N LYS A 198 14.16 -15.29 -2.89
CA LYS A 198 15.30 -14.36 -2.94
C LYS A 198 15.13 -13.23 -1.92
N ILE A 199 13.93 -12.69 -1.75
CA ILE A 199 13.62 -11.66 -0.74
C ILE A 199 13.87 -12.23 0.66
N THR A 200 13.32 -13.39 0.98
CA THR A 200 13.49 -14.04 2.29
C THR A 200 14.97 -14.36 2.59
N ARG A 201 15.73 -14.83 1.59
CA ARG A 201 17.18 -15.05 1.73
C ARG A 201 17.95 -13.75 1.97
N ILE A 202 17.58 -12.66 1.30
CA ILE A 202 18.17 -11.35 1.57
C ILE A 202 17.85 -10.90 2.99
N ALA A 203 16.62 -11.12 3.49
CA ALA A 203 16.26 -10.84 4.87
C ALA A 203 17.13 -11.63 5.87
N GLU A 204 17.32 -12.94 5.64
CA GLU A 204 18.18 -13.78 6.48
C GLU A 204 19.62 -13.27 6.52
N VAL A 205 20.20 -12.93 5.36
CA VAL A 205 21.59 -12.45 5.31
C VAL A 205 21.70 -11.05 5.90
N ARG A 206 20.74 -10.14 5.67
CA ARG A 206 20.74 -8.80 6.28
C ARG A 206 20.64 -8.87 7.80
N PHE A 207 19.80 -9.76 8.33
CA PHE A 207 19.75 -10.05 9.76
C PHE A 207 21.09 -10.61 10.25
N GLY A 208 21.68 -11.55 9.49
CA GLY A 208 23.01 -12.09 9.76
C GLY A 208 24.10 -11.02 9.81
N VAL A 209 24.07 -10.02 8.92
CA VAL A 209 25.01 -8.88 8.92
C VAL A 209 24.87 -8.05 10.19
N ASN A 210 23.64 -7.81 10.66
CA ASN A 210 23.39 -7.10 11.93
C ASN A 210 23.99 -7.86 13.12
N MET A 211 23.93 -9.20 13.11
CA MET A 211 24.47 -10.06 14.17
C MET A 211 25.99 -10.28 14.09
N SER A 212 26.52 -10.47 12.88
CA SER A 212 27.93 -10.76 12.61
C SER A 212 28.31 -10.27 11.20
N GLU A 213 28.76 -9.03 11.12
CA GLU A 213 29.15 -8.38 9.87
C GLU A 213 30.23 -9.17 9.11
N ASP A 214 31.28 -9.63 9.80
CA ASP A 214 32.40 -10.36 9.19
C ASP A 214 31.97 -11.65 8.50
N ALA A 215 30.94 -12.33 9.01
CA ALA A 215 30.46 -13.60 8.49
C ALA A 215 29.58 -13.43 7.24
N PHE A 216 28.74 -12.40 7.20
CA PHE A 216 27.66 -12.27 6.20
C PHE A 216 27.84 -11.11 5.22
N SER A 217 28.63 -10.08 5.53
CA SER A 217 28.74 -8.86 4.70
C SER A 217 29.12 -9.14 3.24
N LYS A 218 30.00 -10.12 3.00
CA LYS A 218 30.46 -10.52 1.66
C LYS A 218 29.40 -11.24 0.81
N MET A 219 28.30 -11.66 1.42
CA MET A 219 27.20 -12.37 0.74
C MET A 219 26.20 -11.40 0.10
N LEU A 220 26.28 -10.11 0.43
CA LEU A 220 25.46 -9.05 -0.16
C LEU A 220 26.33 -8.03 -0.89
N THR A 221 25.80 -7.47 -1.96
CA THR A 221 26.29 -6.22 -2.55
C THR A 221 25.17 -5.20 -2.56
N ILE A 222 25.47 -3.97 -2.19
CA ILE A 222 24.52 -2.86 -2.28
C ILE A 222 24.92 -2.00 -3.47
N LYS A 223 24.01 -1.83 -4.43
CA LYS A 223 24.18 -0.95 -5.59
C LYS A 223 22.96 -0.07 -5.72
N ASN A 224 23.16 1.25 -5.82
CA ASN A 224 22.07 2.24 -5.92
C ASN A 224 20.98 2.05 -4.84
N GLY A 225 21.39 1.73 -3.61
CA GLY A 225 20.46 1.49 -2.49
C GLY A 225 19.76 0.13 -2.49
N VAL A 226 19.99 -0.73 -3.48
CA VAL A 226 19.39 -2.08 -3.58
C VAL A 226 20.42 -3.15 -3.25
N ALA A 227 20.12 -3.96 -2.24
CA ALA A 227 20.88 -5.14 -1.85
C ALA A 227 20.61 -6.31 -2.81
N THR A 228 21.67 -6.94 -3.29
CA THR A 228 21.60 -8.14 -4.12
C THR A 228 22.40 -9.25 -3.48
N LEU A 229 21.81 -10.44 -3.43
CA LEU A 229 22.46 -11.66 -2.95
C LEU A 229 23.52 -12.13 -3.95
N ILE A 230 24.76 -12.28 -3.48
CA ILE A 230 25.90 -12.80 -4.25
C ILE A 230 26.03 -14.31 -4.03
N SER A 231 25.93 -14.72 -2.77
CA SER A 231 26.01 -16.10 -2.32
C SER A 231 25.11 -16.29 -1.11
N PHE A 232 24.78 -17.54 -0.82
CA PHE A 232 24.02 -17.92 0.37
C PHE A 232 24.75 -19.09 1.04
N PRO A 233 24.83 -19.15 2.37
CA PRO A 233 25.44 -20.31 3.05
C PRO A 233 24.67 -21.59 2.74
N SER A 234 25.30 -22.74 2.96
CA SER A 234 24.57 -24.02 2.96
C SER A 234 23.51 -24.01 4.05
N GLU A 235 22.39 -24.72 3.85
CA GLU A 235 21.34 -24.85 4.87
C GLU A 235 21.86 -25.49 6.17
N ASP A 236 22.89 -26.35 6.08
CA ASP A 236 23.54 -26.98 7.22
C ASP A 236 24.65 -26.12 7.85
N ASP A 237 24.86 -24.89 7.41
CA ASP A 237 25.90 -24.01 7.95
C ASP A 237 25.64 -23.71 9.45
N PRO A 238 26.61 -23.98 10.36
CA PRO A 238 26.40 -23.76 11.78
C PRO A 238 26.19 -22.29 12.17
N MET A 239 26.77 -21.35 11.43
CA MET A 239 26.60 -19.93 11.70
C MET A 239 25.21 -19.47 11.27
N LEU A 240 24.76 -19.86 10.08
CA LEU A 240 23.40 -19.58 9.59
C LEU A 240 22.34 -20.11 10.57
N ASN A 241 22.50 -21.35 11.03
CA ASN A 241 21.55 -21.96 11.98
C ASN A 241 21.51 -21.25 13.34
N ARG A 242 22.65 -20.74 13.83
CA ARG A 242 22.67 -19.89 15.03
C ARG A 242 21.96 -18.57 14.80
N THR A 243 22.24 -17.90 13.68
CA THR A 243 21.59 -16.65 13.29
C THR A 243 20.07 -16.83 13.21
N ARG A 244 19.57 -17.90 12.57
CA ARG A 244 18.14 -18.24 12.53
C ARG A 244 17.55 -18.41 13.93
N ALA A 245 18.23 -19.11 14.84
CA ALA A 245 17.76 -19.27 16.22
C ALA A 245 17.70 -17.93 16.99
N VAL A 246 18.54 -16.96 16.67
CA VAL A 246 18.46 -15.60 17.22
C VAL A 246 17.30 -14.83 16.58
N ARG A 247 17.13 -14.93 15.25
CA ARG A 247 16.01 -14.30 14.53
C ARG A 247 14.65 -14.72 15.08
N VAL A 248 14.47 -16.00 15.43
CA VAL A 248 13.22 -16.47 16.06
C VAL A 248 12.96 -15.78 17.39
N ARG A 249 14.00 -15.53 18.20
CA ARG A 249 13.84 -14.81 19.49
C ARG A 249 13.53 -13.33 19.27
N ASP A 250 14.17 -12.71 18.29
CA ASP A 250 13.89 -11.34 17.87
C ASP A 250 12.43 -11.19 17.42
N GLN A 251 11.93 -12.13 16.60
CA GLN A 251 10.52 -12.17 16.18
C GLN A 251 9.56 -12.31 17.36
N ILE A 252 9.85 -13.17 18.34
CA ILE A 252 9.02 -13.29 19.56
C ILE A 252 8.98 -11.97 20.33
N PHE A 253 10.11 -11.26 20.45
CA PHE A 253 10.14 -9.95 21.09
C PHE A 253 9.26 -8.93 20.34
N VAL A 254 9.29 -8.92 19.00
CA VAL A 254 8.41 -8.04 18.21
C VAL A 254 6.94 -8.47 18.33
N ASP A 255 6.67 -9.77 18.43
CA ASP A 255 5.32 -10.32 18.64
C ASP A 255 4.74 -9.89 20.00
N ASP A 256 5.56 -9.82 21.05
CA ASP A 256 5.13 -9.32 22.36
C ASP A 256 4.70 -7.84 22.33
N LEU A 257 5.29 -7.03 21.43
CA LEU A 257 4.88 -5.63 21.25
C LEU A 257 3.48 -5.49 20.62
N GLN A 258 3.02 -6.49 19.87
CA GLN A 258 1.73 -6.43 19.16
C GLN A 258 0.56 -6.27 20.13
N GLU A 259 0.67 -6.88 21.32
CA GLU A 259 -0.33 -6.75 22.38
C GLU A 259 -0.46 -5.30 22.86
N THR A 260 0.65 -4.55 22.91
CA THR A 260 0.64 -3.14 23.30
C THR A 260 -0.11 -2.29 22.28
N TYR A 261 0.13 -2.49 20.97
CA TYR A 261 -0.59 -1.80 19.91
C TYR A 261 -2.08 -2.15 19.89
N ARG A 262 -2.42 -3.41 20.13
CA ARG A 262 -3.80 -3.86 20.26
C ARG A 262 -4.50 -3.20 21.45
N ALA A 263 -3.87 -3.22 22.62
CA ALA A 263 -4.43 -2.64 23.84
C ALA A 263 -4.65 -1.13 23.70
N PHE A 264 -3.67 -0.40 23.13
CA PHE A 264 -3.81 1.03 22.82
C PHE A 264 -5.04 1.29 21.93
N ASN A 265 -5.21 0.51 20.87
CA ASN A 265 -6.33 0.66 19.94
C ASN A 265 -7.68 0.40 20.61
N VAL A 266 -7.80 -0.67 21.39
CA VAL A 266 -9.04 -1.01 22.14
C VAL A 266 -9.39 0.09 23.14
N GLN A 267 -8.39 0.68 23.80
CA GLN A 267 -8.61 1.76 24.77
C GLN A 267 -9.02 3.07 24.09
N MET A 268 -8.45 3.39 22.94
CA MET A 268 -8.70 4.62 22.19
C MET A 268 -10.04 4.59 21.44
N GLU A 269 -10.45 3.42 20.95
CA GLU A 269 -11.58 3.25 20.02
C GLU A 269 -12.89 3.94 20.45
N PRO A 270 -13.40 3.79 21.70
CA PRO A 270 -14.68 4.41 22.08
C PRO A 270 -14.67 5.94 21.98
N SER A 271 -13.56 6.58 22.36
CA SER A 271 -13.42 8.03 22.29
C SER A 271 -13.15 8.50 20.86
N TYR A 272 -12.42 7.70 20.08
CA TYR A 272 -12.10 8.05 18.70
C TYR A 272 -13.32 8.00 17.79
N LEU A 273 -14.16 6.98 17.93
CA LEU A 273 -15.43 6.89 17.18
C LEU A 273 -16.35 8.08 17.48
N VAL A 274 -16.34 8.60 18.71
CA VAL A 274 -17.12 9.81 19.07
C VAL A 274 -16.49 11.08 18.52
N TRP A 275 -15.17 11.14 18.37
CA TRP A 275 -14.50 12.28 17.76
C TRP A 275 -14.74 12.35 16.24
N GLN A 276 -14.91 11.21 15.58
CA GLN A 276 -15.26 11.14 14.16
C GLN A 276 -16.70 11.62 13.86
N GLU A 277 -17.61 11.58 14.84
CA GLU A 277 -19.03 12.02 14.72
C GLU A 277 -19.23 13.55 14.82
#